data_AF-A0A2H0B392-F1
#
_entry.id   AF-A0A2H0B392-F1
#
_cell.length_a   1.000
_cell.length_b   1.000
_cell.length_c   1.000
_cell.angle_alpha   90.00
_cell.angle_beta   90.00
_cell.angle_gamma   90.00
#
_symmetry.space_group_name_H-M   'P 1'
#
loop_
_entity.id
_entity.type
_entity.pdbx_description
1 polymer ?
#
loop_
_entity_poly.entity_id
_entity_poly.type
_entity_poly.pdbx_seq_one_letter_code
_entity_poly.pdbx_strand_id
1 'polypeptide(L)'
;MRQLPKILLLFFFFLAWLFSALPAYADGACIAPRPDDPELKQAIKEAQKRGGAAALVNPNVLKAIYLMEAAVEYSYPEKWQCQRYPHAPSFVGLMSVSDTEYATVVPLEEQMNDIGVCEGKTCELSRCNIVDALEIASRVLLDKIYIWDQKKDIPLGKLDDASDVYYAACRYYGTFLPDDITKKLVAYLPPEKIPADGQTSYCEFVTLYSGLYSNASQLPLRTDKPYSGMTSDVKFTFDSCGGQITPGKFD
;
A
#
# COMPACT_ATOMS: atom_id res chain seq x y z
N MET A 1 -43.47 -7.44 48.93
CA MET A 1 -42.06 -7.21 48.52
C MET A 1 -41.43 -8.50 47.97
N ARG A 2 -41.74 -8.90 46.72
CA ARG A 2 -41.21 -10.16 46.15
C ARG A 2 -41.03 -10.14 44.61
N GLN A 3 -40.98 -8.96 44.00
CA GLN A 3 -40.82 -8.81 42.53
C GLN A 3 -39.56 -8.03 42.11
N LEU A 4 -38.86 -7.39 43.06
CA LEU A 4 -37.61 -6.66 42.79
C LEU A 4 -36.50 -7.50 42.12
N PRO A 5 -36.29 -8.80 42.43
CA PRO A 5 -35.16 -9.53 41.84
C PRO A 5 -35.37 -9.92 40.37
N LYS A 6 -36.62 -9.99 39.88
CA LYS A 6 -36.90 -10.36 38.48
C LYS A 6 -36.65 -9.21 37.49
N ILE A 7 -36.92 -7.98 37.91
CA ILE A 7 -36.71 -6.78 37.08
C ILE A 7 -35.22 -6.47 36.94
N LEU A 8 -34.43 -6.67 38.01
CA LEU A 8 -32.98 -6.51 37.98
C LEU A 8 -32.28 -7.53 37.06
N LEU A 9 -32.76 -8.77 37.03
CA LEU A 9 -32.26 -9.81 36.14
C LEU A 9 -32.53 -9.49 34.65
N LEU A 10 -33.74 -9.02 34.34
CA LEU A 10 -34.09 -8.62 32.96
C LEU A 10 -33.28 -7.40 32.51
N PHE A 11 -33.02 -6.44 33.40
CA PHE A 11 -32.17 -5.29 33.09
C PHE A 11 -30.71 -5.69 32.86
N PHE A 12 -30.20 -6.67 33.62
CA PHE A 12 -28.85 -7.21 33.43
C PHE A 12 -28.71 -7.95 32.09
N PHE A 13 -29.71 -8.73 31.68
CA PHE A 13 -29.72 -9.37 30.37
C PHE A 13 -29.84 -8.36 29.22
N PHE A 14 -30.62 -7.28 29.40
CA PHE A 14 -30.75 -6.22 28.41
C PHE A 14 -29.46 -5.39 28.27
N LEU A 15 -28.76 -5.08 29.39
CA LEU A 15 -27.43 -4.48 29.34
C LEU A 15 -26.41 -5.42 28.71
N ALA A 16 -26.38 -6.71 29.08
CA ALA A 16 -25.47 -7.68 28.48
C ALA A 16 -25.69 -7.82 26.96
N TRP A 17 -26.92 -7.65 26.49
CA TRP A 17 -27.26 -7.63 25.06
C TRP A 17 -26.85 -6.31 24.38
N LEU A 18 -27.04 -5.16 25.03
CA LEU A 18 -26.56 -3.85 24.55
C LEU A 18 -25.02 -3.76 24.48
N PHE A 19 -24.30 -4.43 25.38
CA PHE A 19 -22.83 -4.48 25.39
C PHE A 19 -22.24 -5.61 24.53
N SER A 20 -23.04 -6.53 23.99
CA SER A 20 -22.59 -7.54 23.00
C SER A 20 -22.86 -7.13 21.55
N ALA A 21 -23.47 -5.96 21.33
CA ALA A 21 -23.54 -5.29 20.03
C ALA A 21 -22.39 -4.29 19.80
N LEU A 22 -21.25 -4.50 20.47
CA LEU A 22 -19.98 -3.94 20.00
C LEU A 22 -19.66 -4.63 18.67
N PRO A 23 -19.16 -3.91 17.65
CA PRO A 23 -18.76 -4.55 16.41
C PRO A 23 -17.80 -5.67 16.77
N ALA A 24 -18.04 -6.87 16.23
CA ALA A 24 -17.09 -7.97 16.34
C ALA A 24 -15.72 -7.39 15.98
N TYR A 25 -14.83 -7.29 16.96
CA TYR A 25 -13.42 -7.01 16.69
C TYR A 25 -12.98 -8.14 15.76
N ALA A 26 -12.52 -7.74 14.58
CA ALA A 26 -12.23 -8.62 13.46
C ALA A 26 -11.27 -9.76 13.85
N ASP A 27 -11.44 -10.88 13.16
CA ASP A 27 -10.50 -12.00 13.13
C ASP A 27 -9.07 -11.54 12.80
N GLY A 28 -8.10 -12.08 13.54
CA GLY A 28 -6.68 -12.08 13.19
C GLY A 28 -5.84 -10.93 13.78
N ALA A 29 -4.80 -11.30 14.54
CA ALA A 29 -3.67 -10.39 14.77
C ALA A 29 -2.86 -10.29 13.47
N CYS A 30 -3.00 -9.16 12.80
CA CYS A 30 -2.17 -8.70 11.70
C CYS A 30 -0.67 -8.74 12.08
N ILE A 31 0.17 -9.53 11.39
CA ILE A 31 1.64 -9.48 11.58
C ILE A 31 2.24 -8.65 10.45
N ALA A 32 3.04 -7.64 10.80
CA ALA A 32 3.80 -6.86 9.83
C ALA A 32 5.08 -7.63 9.44
N PRO A 33 5.18 -8.21 8.23
CA PRO A 33 6.33 -9.04 7.86
C PRO A 33 7.60 -8.19 7.76
N ARG A 34 8.74 -8.65 8.27
CA ARG A 34 9.96 -7.84 8.14
C ARG A 34 10.41 -7.75 6.67
N PRO A 35 11.07 -6.65 6.25
CA PRO A 35 11.49 -6.46 4.86
C PRO A 35 12.39 -7.58 4.31
N ASP A 36 13.15 -8.23 5.18
CA ASP A 36 14.07 -9.32 4.82
C ASP A 36 13.49 -10.72 5.07
N ASP A 37 12.28 -10.80 5.62
CA ASP A 37 11.61 -12.07 5.85
C ASP A 37 11.01 -12.63 4.54
N PRO A 38 10.96 -13.98 4.38
CA PRO A 38 10.32 -14.61 3.24
C PRO A 38 8.84 -14.24 3.05
N GLU A 39 8.16 -13.83 4.12
CA GLU A 39 6.73 -13.49 4.13
C GLU A 39 6.40 -12.28 3.26
N LEU A 40 7.17 -11.19 3.33
CA LEU A 40 6.96 -10.03 2.46
C LEU A 40 7.19 -10.41 0.99
N LYS A 41 8.24 -11.18 0.72
CA LYS A 41 8.54 -11.68 -0.63
C LYS A 41 7.40 -12.56 -1.15
N GLN A 42 6.77 -13.35 -0.28
CA GLN A 42 5.62 -14.17 -0.64
C GLN A 42 4.38 -13.30 -0.91
N ALA A 43 4.11 -12.29 -0.08
CA ALA A 43 3.00 -11.35 -0.28
C ALA A 43 3.13 -10.60 -1.61
N ILE A 44 4.31 -10.09 -1.95
CA ILE A 44 4.59 -9.45 -3.25
C ILE A 44 4.35 -10.43 -4.40
N LYS A 45 4.86 -11.66 -4.31
CA LYS A 45 4.62 -12.68 -5.33
C LYS A 45 3.13 -13.02 -5.48
N GLU A 46 2.39 -13.08 -4.38
CA GLU A 46 0.97 -13.35 -4.41
C GLU A 46 0.20 -12.21 -5.08
N ALA A 47 0.49 -10.96 -4.71
CA ALA A 47 -0.12 -9.78 -5.32
C ALA A 47 0.14 -9.78 -6.84
N GLN A 48 1.38 -10.00 -7.25
CA GLN A 48 1.75 -10.08 -8.67
C GLN A 48 1.12 -11.27 -9.40
N LYS A 49 0.91 -12.40 -8.72
CA LYS A 49 0.27 -13.58 -9.32
C LYS A 49 -1.23 -13.37 -9.57
N ARG A 50 -1.90 -12.52 -8.78
CA ARG A 50 -3.30 -12.13 -9.02
C ARG A 50 -3.45 -11.28 -10.29
N GLY A 51 -2.34 -10.82 -10.87
CA GLY A 51 -2.32 -9.89 -12.00
C GLY A 51 -2.40 -8.46 -11.48
N GLY A 52 -3.33 -7.66 -12.02
CA GLY A 52 -3.56 -6.30 -11.52
C GLY A 52 -2.42 -5.32 -11.77
N ALA A 53 -2.45 -4.22 -11.03
CA ALA A 53 -1.40 -3.21 -11.02
C ALA A 53 -0.11 -3.74 -10.39
N ALA A 54 -0.17 -4.59 -9.37
CA ALA A 54 1.01 -5.14 -8.70
C ALA A 54 1.94 -5.88 -9.67
N ALA A 55 1.38 -6.63 -10.64
CA ALA A 55 2.13 -7.31 -11.68
C ALA A 55 2.89 -6.37 -12.63
N LEU A 56 2.54 -5.08 -12.64
CA LEU A 56 3.13 -4.05 -13.50
C LEU A 56 4.17 -3.19 -12.78
N VAL A 57 4.42 -3.45 -11.49
CA VAL A 57 5.44 -2.76 -10.69
C VAL A 57 6.60 -3.71 -10.39
N ASN A 58 7.83 -3.23 -10.50
CA ASN A 58 9.01 -3.99 -10.11
C ASN A 58 8.90 -4.43 -8.63
N PRO A 59 9.10 -5.71 -8.28
CA PRO A 59 8.93 -6.19 -6.91
C PRO A 59 9.88 -5.53 -5.90
N ASN A 60 11.06 -5.09 -6.34
CA ASN A 60 11.99 -4.37 -5.46
C ASN A 60 11.49 -2.96 -5.14
N VAL A 61 10.72 -2.34 -6.04
CA VAL A 61 10.06 -1.03 -5.80
C VAL A 61 8.98 -1.19 -4.74
N LEU A 62 8.16 -2.24 -4.84
CA LEU A 62 7.16 -2.55 -3.82
C LEU A 62 7.81 -2.84 -2.45
N LYS A 63 8.92 -3.59 -2.43
CA LYS A 63 9.71 -3.79 -1.21
C LYS A 63 10.27 -2.48 -0.64
N ALA A 64 10.76 -1.57 -1.50
CA ALA A 64 11.32 -0.29 -1.07
C ALA A 64 10.25 0.60 -0.42
N ILE A 65 9.06 0.69 -1.02
CA ILE A 65 7.93 1.45 -0.46
C ILE A 65 7.49 0.83 0.85
N TYR A 66 7.33 -0.50 0.91
CA TYR A 66 7.01 -1.20 2.17
C TYR A 66 8.02 -0.88 3.29
N LEU A 67 9.32 -0.91 2.98
CA LEU A 67 10.37 -0.61 3.96
C LEU A 67 10.20 0.79 4.57
N MET A 68 9.74 1.75 3.77
CA MET A 68 9.56 3.12 4.22
C MET A 68 8.26 3.30 4.99
N GLU A 69 7.16 2.72 4.50
CA GLU A 69 5.83 2.93 5.06
C GLU A 69 5.57 2.13 6.33
N ALA A 70 6.06 0.89 6.38
CA ALA A 70 5.84 -0.01 7.52
C ALA A 70 6.98 0.04 8.56
N ALA A 71 7.85 1.06 8.52
CA ALA A 71 9.09 1.12 9.28
C ALA A 71 8.90 0.88 10.79
N VAL A 72 7.85 1.45 11.36
CA VAL A 72 7.51 1.31 12.78
C VAL A 72 6.87 -0.06 13.04
N GLU A 73 6.01 -0.49 12.14
CA GLU A 73 5.16 -1.67 12.25
C GLU A 73 6.00 -2.95 12.20
N TYR A 74 6.90 -3.10 11.22
CA TYR A 74 7.77 -4.28 11.16
C TYR A 74 8.88 -4.27 12.23
N SER A 75 9.14 -3.13 12.86
CA SER A 75 10.06 -3.04 14.00
C SER A 75 9.42 -3.62 15.28
N TYR A 76 8.08 -3.65 15.34
CA TYR A 76 7.29 -4.26 16.42
C TYR A 76 6.13 -5.11 15.87
N PRO A 77 6.42 -6.19 15.09
CA PRO A 77 5.39 -6.93 14.34
C PRO A 77 4.23 -7.43 15.20
N GLU A 78 4.53 -7.87 16.42
CA GLU A 78 3.55 -8.43 17.36
C GLU A 78 2.59 -7.39 17.94
N LYS A 79 2.91 -6.10 17.80
CA LYS A 79 2.08 -4.98 18.26
C LYS A 79 1.27 -4.36 17.14
N TRP A 80 1.51 -4.78 15.90
CA TRP A 80 0.81 -4.19 14.78
C TRP A 80 -0.65 -4.62 14.79
N GLN A 81 -1.52 -3.63 14.66
CA GLN A 81 -2.95 -3.80 14.41
C GLN A 81 -3.29 -2.80 13.32
N CYS A 82 -4.04 -3.24 12.32
CA CYS A 82 -4.38 -2.31 11.26
C CYS A 82 -5.39 -1.29 11.77
N GLN A 83 -4.93 -0.04 11.87
CA GLN A 83 -5.68 1.11 12.31
C GLN A 83 -5.23 2.35 11.55
N ARG A 84 -5.98 3.45 11.68
CA ARG A 84 -5.56 4.75 11.20
C ARG A 84 -4.31 5.22 11.94
N TYR A 85 -3.37 5.83 11.24
CA TYR A 85 -2.18 6.40 11.87
C TYR A 85 -2.56 7.57 12.79
N PRO A 86 -2.16 7.58 14.07
CA PRO A 86 -2.56 8.63 15.02
C PRO A 86 -2.15 10.05 14.60
N HIS A 87 -1.02 10.18 13.89
CA HIS A 87 -0.47 11.46 13.43
C HIS A 87 -0.88 11.81 11.98
N ALA A 88 -1.52 10.88 11.28
CA ALA A 88 -1.97 11.02 9.90
C ALA A 88 -3.26 10.19 9.69
N PRO A 89 -4.39 10.61 10.28
CA PRO A 89 -5.56 9.74 10.43
C PRO A 89 -6.25 9.36 9.11
N SER A 90 -5.91 10.02 7.99
CA SER A 90 -6.36 9.59 6.67
C SER A 90 -5.62 8.37 6.13
N PHE A 91 -4.51 7.95 6.74
CA PHE A 91 -3.66 6.86 6.23
C PHE A 91 -3.95 5.56 6.98
N VAL A 92 -3.92 4.43 6.27
CA VAL A 92 -4.24 3.10 6.81
C VAL A 92 -3.30 2.04 6.20
N GLY A 93 -2.98 1.03 7.02
CA GLY A 93 -2.31 -0.19 6.54
C GLY A 93 -0.80 -0.06 6.34
N LEU A 94 -0.14 -1.17 6.03
CA LEU A 94 1.33 -1.26 5.95
C LEU A 94 1.95 -0.49 4.76
N MET A 95 1.13 -0.14 3.78
CA MET A 95 1.56 0.68 2.64
C MET A 95 1.19 2.16 2.81
N SER A 96 0.60 2.55 3.94
CA SER A 96 0.11 3.92 4.22
C SER A 96 -0.67 4.51 3.04
N VAL A 97 -1.75 3.86 2.61
CA VAL A 97 -2.60 4.42 1.55
C VAL A 97 -3.62 5.34 2.21
N SER A 98 -3.71 6.59 1.72
CA SER A 98 -4.68 7.54 2.26
C SER A 98 -6.13 7.22 1.83
N ASP A 99 -7.11 7.68 2.60
CA ASP A 99 -8.54 7.54 2.28
C ASP A 99 -8.87 8.13 0.90
N THR A 100 -8.21 9.23 0.51
CA THR A 100 -8.42 9.87 -0.81
C THR A 100 -7.85 9.03 -1.94
N GLU A 101 -6.62 8.51 -1.77
CA GLU A 101 -6.01 7.65 -2.79
C GLU A 101 -6.82 6.36 -2.97
N TYR A 102 -7.21 5.72 -1.86
CA TYR A 102 -8.04 4.53 -1.88
C TYR A 102 -9.36 4.75 -2.63
N ALA A 103 -10.08 5.81 -2.30
CA ALA A 103 -11.33 6.15 -2.98
C ALA A 103 -11.16 6.53 -4.46
N THR A 104 -9.94 6.91 -4.87
CA THR A 104 -9.62 7.33 -6.24
C THR A 104 -9.26 6.14 -7.13
N VAL A 105 -8.49 5.17 -6.61
CA VAL A 105 -7.93 4.08 -7.42
C VAL A 105 -8.65 2.74 -7.25
N VAL A 106 -9.56 2.63 -6.28
CA VAL A 106 -10.37 1.43 -6.05
C VAL A 106 -11.83 1.73 -6.41
N PRO A 107 -12.46 0.95 -7.32
CA PRO A 107 -13.88 1.09 -7.63
C PRO A 107 -14.76 0.96 -6.39
N LEU A 108 -15.88 1.69 -6.35
CA LEU A 108 -16.73 1.78 -5.16
C LEU A 108 -17.25 0.40 -4.71
N GLU A 109 -17.50 -0.50 -5.66
CA GLU A 109 -17.94 -1.88 -5.45
C GLU A 109 -16.86 -2.80 -4.86
N GLU A 110 -15.58 -2.42 -4.96
CA GLU A 110 -14.44 -3.15 -4.37
C GLU A 110 -13.95 -2.51 -3.07
N GLN A 111 -14.51 -1.36 -2.67
CA GLN A 111 -14.13 -0.66 -1.45
C GLN A 111 -14.78 -1.27 -0.20
N MET A 112 -14.06 -1.24 0.92
CA MET A 112 -14.55 -1.71 2.21
C MET A 112 -14.09 -0.86 3.39
N ASN A 113 -14.75 -1.05 4.53
CA ASN A 113 -14.21 -0.58 5.81
C ASN A 113 -13.16 -1.58 6.30
N ASP A 114 -11.90 -1.24 6.09
CA ASP A 114 -10.77 -2.15 6.20
C ASP A 114 -10.10 -2.20 7.57
N ILE A 115 -10.42 -1.30 8.50
CA ILE A 115 -9.84 -1.28 9.84
C ILE A 115 -10.04 -2.62 10.56
N GLY A 116 -8.96 -3.20 11.04
CA GLY A 116 -8.93 -4.53 11.66
C GLY A 116 -9.10 -5.70 10.68
N VAL A 117 -9.29 -5.47 9.38
CA VAL A 117 -9.51 -6.54 8.39
C VAL A 117 -8.19 -6.97 7.77
N CYS A 118 -7.53 -7.91 8.43
CA CYS A 118 -6.22 -8.47 8.04
C CYS A 118 -6.32 -9.57 6.99
N GLU A 119 -7.46 -10.25 6.92
CA GLU A 119 -7.78 -11.26 5.91
C GLU A 119 -8.68 -10.63 4.84
N GLY A 120 -8.32 -10.80 3.57
CA GLY A 120 -9.08 -10.26 2.45
C GLY A 120 -10.51 -10.80 2.44
N LYS A 121 -11.48 -9.93 2.15
CA LYS A 121 -12.86 -10.34 1.91
C LYS A 121 -13.06 -10.56 0.42
N THR A 122 -13.90 -11.54 0.07
CA THR A 122 -14.22 -11.83 -1.34
C THR A 122 -14.70 -10.57 -2.04
N CYS A 123 -14.09 -10.22 -3.19
CA CYS A 123 -14.45 -9.07 -4.03
C CYS A 123 -14.12 -7.67 -3.47
N GLU A 124 -13.48 -7.55 -2.30
CA GLU A 124 -13.13 -6.26 -1.71
C GLU A 124 -11.62 -6.16 -1.48
N LEU A 125 -11.04 -4.97 -1.64
CA LEU A 125 -9.60 -4.73 -1.43
C LEU A 125 -9.36 -4.00 -0.11
N SER A 126 -8.66 -4.64 0.83
CA SER A 126 -8.36 -4.05 2.14
C SER A 126 -6.98 -3.39 2.17
N ARG A 127 -6.85 -2.12 2.61
CA ARG A 127 -5.50 -1.54 2.89
C ARG A 127 -4.78 -2.26 4.04
N CYS A 128 -5.52 -2.99 4.86
CA CYS A 128 -5.02 -3.74 5.99
C CYS A 128 -4.51 -5.15 5.63
N ASN A 129 -4.97 -5.72 4.51
CA ASN A 129 -4.39 -6.94 3.98
C ASN A 129 -3.17 -6.60 3.13
N ILE A 130 -1.99 -7.15 3.44
CA ILE A 130 -0.75 -6.77 2.74
C ILE A 130 -0.80 -7.05 1.23
N VAL A 131 -1.47 -8.12 0.79
CA VAL A 131 -1.53 -8.48 -0.63
C VAL A 131 -2.41 -7.48 -1.39
N ASP A 132 -3.56 -7.13 -0.83
CA ASP A 132 -4.46 -6.12 -1.40
C ASP A 132 -3.83 -4.72 -1.32
N ALA A 133 -3.17 -4.38 -0.21
CA ALA A 133 -2.47 -3.11 -0.04
C ALA A 133 -1.35 -2.91 -1.07
N LEU A 134 -0.64 -3.98 -1.45
CA LEU A 134 0.35 -3.95 -2.52
C LEU A 134 -0.29 -3.66 -3.88
N GLU A 135 -1.45 -4.25 -4.17
CA GLU A 135 -2.23 -3.94 -5.38
C GLU A 135 -2.70 -2.47 -5.37
N ILE A 136 -3.33 -2.03 -4.28
CA ILE A 136 -3.82 -0.65 -4.14
C ILE A 136 -2.67 0.35 -4.31
N ALA A 137 -1.57 0.17 -3.58
CA ALA A 137 -0.40 1.04 -3.70
C ALA A 137 0.18 1.06 -5.12
N SER A 138 0.14 -0.08 -5.82
CA SER A 138 0.56 -0.15 -7.23
C SER A 138 -0.35 0.67 -8.13
N ARG A 139 -1.67 0.64 -7.95
CA ARG A 139 -2.62 1.50 -8.67
C ARG A 139 -2.33 2.98 -8.40
N VAL A 140 -2.08 3.35 -7.14
CA VAL A 140 -1.68 4.73 -6.77
C VAL A 140 -0.41 5.14 -7.51
N LEU A 141 0.63 4.31 -7.53
CA LEU A 141 1.89 4.66 -8.21
C LEU A 141 1.67 4.88 -9.72
N LEU A 142 0.88 4.02 -10.37
CA LEU A 142 0.52 4.19 -11.79
C LEU A 142 -0.29 5.48 -12.01
N ASP A 143 -1.22 5.78 -11.12
CA ASP A 143 -2.04 7.00 -11.16
C ASP A 143 -1.21 8.28 -11.03
N LYS A 144 -0.20 8.29 -10.14
CA LYS A 144 0.69 9.45 -9.92
C LYS A 144 1.43 9.92 -11.17
N ILE A 145 1.59 9.06 -12.17
CA ILE A 145 2.19 9.40 -13.46
C ILE A 145 1.24 9.21 -14.63
N TYR A 146 -0.08 9.17 -14.37
CA TYR A 146 -1.14 9.13 -15.38
C TYR A 146 -1.12 7.91 -16.30
N ILE A 147 -0.65 6.76 -15.78
CA ILE A 147 -0.71 5.48 -16.50
C ILE A 147 -1.70 4.49 -15.86
N TRP A 148 -2.65 5.03 -15.09
CA TRP A 148 -3.84 4.33 -14.60
C TRP A 148 -5.09 5.05 -15.12
N ASP A 149 -5.99 4.33 -15.80
CA ASP A 149 -7.31 4.83 -16.19
C ASP A 149 -8.31 4.51 -15.09
N GLN A 150 -8.52 5.47 -14.18
CA GLN A 150 -9.46 5.35 -13.05
C GLN A 150 -10.89 5.01 -13.49
N LYS A 151 -11.31 5.41 -14.69
CA LYS A 151 -12.70 5.21 -15.14
C LYS A 151 -12.93 3.80 -15.65
N LYS A 152 -11.91 3.22 -16.27
CA LYS A 152 -11.96 1.86 -16.81
C LYS A 152 -11.39 0.83 -15.85
N ASP A 153 -10.76 1.27 -14.77
CA ASP A 153 -10.02 0.45 -13.82
C ASP A 153 -8.95 -0.41 -14.50
N ILE A 154 -8.19 0.20 -15.42
CA ILE A 154 -7.13 -0.48 -16.18
C ILE A 154 -5.83 0.34 -16.22
N PRO A 155 -4.68 -0.33 -16.28
CA PRO A 155 -3.40 0.30 -16.52
C PRO A 155 -3.23 0.66 -17.99
N LEU A 156 -2.51 1.75 -18.24
CA LEU A 156 -2.10 2.22 -19.57
C LEU A 156 -0.60 1.95 -19.85
N GLY A 157 0.10 1.37 -18.88
CA GLY A 157 1.53 1.13 -18.93
C GLY A 157 2.02 0.38 -17.68
N LYS A 158 3.33 0.35 -17.47
CA LYS A 158 3.99 -0.37 -16.37
C LYS A 158 5.08 0.49 -15.73
N LEU A 159 5.41 0.20 -14.47
CA LEU A 159 6.44 0.86 -13.68
C LEU A 159 7.71 0.01 -13.62
N ASP A 160 8.39 -0.09 -14.76
CA ASP A 160 9.69 -0.75 -14.88
C ASP A 160 10.82 0.16 -15.42
N ASP A 161 10.48 1.34 -15.94
CA ASP A 161 11.44 2.40 -16.24
C ASP A 161 11.86 3.15 -14.96
N ALA A 162 13.16 3.46 -14.85
CA ALA A 162 13.73 4.09 -13.67
C ALA A 162 13.24 5.53 -13.46
N SER A 163 12.96 6.27 -14.53
CA SER A 163 12.41 7.64 -14.44
C SER A 163 10.95 7.60 -14.04
N ASP A 164 10.14 6.72 -14.64
CA ASP A 164 8.73 6.55 -14.26
C ASP A 164 8.59 6.23 -12.78
N VAL A 165 9.38 5.27 -12.26
CA VAL A 165 9.40 4.93 -10.83
C VAL A 165 9.84 6.11 -9.97
N TYR A 166 10.85 6.87 -10.39
CA TYR A 166 11.30 8.06 -9.66
C TYR A 166 10.14 9.04 -9.48
N TYR A 167 9.47 9.44 -10.55
CA TYR A 167 8.40 10.42 -10.50
C TYR A 167 7.14 9.90 -9.79
N ALA A 168 6.78 8.63 -10.01
CA ALA A 168 5.68 7.98 -9.30
C ALA A 168 5.92 7.98 -7.78
N ALA A 169 7.12 7.59 -7.34
CA ALA A 169 7.48 7.60 -5.93
C ALA A 169 7.46 9.02 -5.35
N CYS A 170 8.06 10.03 -6.00
CA CYS A 170 8.09 11.38 -5.42
C CYS A 170 6.67 11.92 -5.20
N ARG A 171 5.76 11.61 -6.13
CA ARG A 171 4.35 12.03 -6.07
C ARG A 171 3.51 11.18 -5.13
N TYR A 172 3.87 9.91 -4.91
CA TYR A 172 3.29 9.08 -3.86
C TYR A 172 3.52 9.72 -2.49
N TYR A 173 4.75 10.20 -2.24
CA TYR A 173 5.14 10.87 -1.00
C TYR A 173 4.87 12.38 -0.98
N GLY A 174 4.44 12.97 -2.10
CA GLY A 174 4.14 14.40 -2.21
C GLY A 174 5.36 15.32 -2.13
N THR A 175 6.59 14.81 -2.27
CA THR A 175 7.82 15.59 -2.18
C THR A 175 8.94 15.03 -3.04
N PHE A 176 9.76 15.94 -3.58
CA PHE A 176 11.00 15.64 -4.29
C PHE A 176 12.23 15.91 -3.41
N LEU A 177 12.03 16.39 -2.18
CA LEU A 177 13.09 16.84 -1.29
C LEU A 177 13.33 15.85 -0.15
N PRO A 178 14.58 15.72 0.33
CA PRO A 178 14.88 15.01 1.56
C PRO A 178 14.22 15.63 2.80
N ASP A 179 13.98 14.79 3.79
CA ASP A 179 13.49 15.13 5.12
C ASP A 179 14.23 14.33 6.20
N ASP A 180 13.82 14.47 7.47
CA ASP A 180 14.52 13.83 8.59
C ASP A 180 14.35 12.30 8.63
N ILE A 181 13.34 11.76 7.96
CA ILE A 181 13.13 10.31 7.81
C ILE A 181 14.10 9.79 6.76
N THR A 182 14.05 10.36 5.56
CA THR A 182 14.82 9.92 4.39
C THR A 182 16.32 10.13 4.53
N LYS A 183 16.78 11.14 5.30
CA LYS A 183 18.21 11.28 5.68
C LYS A 183 18.76 10.05 6.39
N LYS A 184 17.95 9.31 7.15
CA LYS A 184 18.39 8.09 7.85
C LYS A 184 18.41 6.88 6.93
N LEU A 185 17.66 6.93 5.83
CA LEU A 185 17.55 5.81 4.88
C LEU A 185 18.83 5.60 4.06
N VAL A 186 19.73 6.59 3.97
CA VAL A 186 21.04 6.44 3.32
C VAL A 186 21.87 5.30 3.92
N ALA A 187 21.63 4.93 5.18
CA ALA A 187 22.30 3.81 5.84
C ALA A 187 21.96 2.44 5.23
N TYR A 188 20.87 2.34 4.47
CA TYR A 188 20.47 1.13 3.74
C TYR A 188 21.05 1.06 2.33
N LEU A 189 21.77 2.09 1.89
CA LEU A 189 22.36 2.18 0.56
C LEU A 189 23.88 1.90 0.61
N PRO A 190 24.43 1.22 -0.41
CA PRO A 190 25.87 1.10 -0.55
C PRO A 190 26.50 2.47 -0.91
N PRO A 191 27.79 2.70 -0.61
CA PRO A 191 28.42 4.02 -0.73
C PRO A 191 28.28 4.68 -2.10
N GLU A 192 28.34 3.93 -3.19
CA GLU A 192 28.22 4.42 -4.57
C GLU A 192 26.82 4.93 -4.94
N LYS A 193 25.81 4.60 -4.13
CA LYS A 193 24.43 5.04 -4.30
C LYS A 193 24.08 6.25 -3.45
N ILE A 194 24.97 6.71 -2.58
CA ILE A 194 24.71 7.89 -1.74
C ILE A 194 24.91 9.15 -2.60
N PRO A 195 23.91 10.05 -2.71
CA PRO A 195 24.07 11.31 -3.42
C PRO A 195 25.18 12.18 -2.83
N ALA A 196 25.76 13.05 -3.66
CA ALA A 196 26.93 13.85 -3.27
C ALA A 196 26.67 14.81 -2.09
N ASP A 197 25.42 15.21 -1.86
CA ASP A 197 25.01 16.02 -0.71
C ASP A 197 24.75 15.20 0.56
N GLY A 198 24.95 13.88 0.50
CA GLY A 198 24.77 12.94 1.61
C GLY A 198 23.31 12.70 1.99
N GLN A 199 22.34 13.14 1.17
CA GLN A 199 20.92 13.08 1.48
C GLN A 199 20.16 12.39 0.35
N THR A 200 19.09 11.68 0.69
CA THR A 200 18.16 11.09 -0.27
C THR A 200 16.76 11.61 -0.02
N SER A 201 16.00 11.91 -1.08
CA SER A 201 14.55 12.00 -1.02
C SER A 201 13.91 10.61 -1.08
N TYR A 202 12.59 10.56 -0.91
CA TYR A 202 11.84 9.30 -0.96
C TYR A 202 12.02 8.56 -2.29
N CYS A 203 11.88 9.26 -3.42
CA CYS A 203 12.02 8.67 -4.75
C CYS A 203 13.45 8.30 -5.13
N GLU A 204 14.44 9.06 -4.67
CA GLU A 204 15.85 8.67 -4.81
C GLU A 204 16.12 7.37 -4.06
N PHE A 205 15.64 7.27 -2.82
CA PHE A 205 15.77 6.04 -2.05
C PHE A 205 15.08 4.86 -2.74
N VAL A 206 13.82 5.01 -3.15
CA VAL A 206 13.07 3.94 -3.83
C VAL A 206 13.82 3.44 -5.07
N THR A 207 14.28 4.34 -5.94
CA THR A 207 14.96 3.93 -7.19
C THR A 207 16.35 3.33 -6.97
N LEU A 208 17.12 3.87 -6.01
CA LEU A 208 18.45 3.36 -5.67
C LEU A 208 18.40 2.03 -4.92
N TYR A 209 17.54 1.92 -3.90
CA TYR A 209 17.35 0.70 -3.12
C TYR A 209 16.82 -0.43 -4.01
N SER A 210 15.89 -0.13 -4.92
CA SER A 210 15.33 -1.13 -5.84
C SER A 210 16.32 -1.64 -6.89
N GLY A 211 17.45 -0.94 -7.05
CA GLY A 211 18.49 -1.28 -8.02
C GLY A 211 18.22 -0.80 -9.44
N LEU A 212 17.22 0.08 -9.65
CA LEU A 212 16.92 0.66 -10.96
C LEU A 212 18.02 1.63 -11.40
N TYR A 213 18.52 2.42 -10.44
CA TYR A 213 19.77 3.15 -10.62
C TYR A 213 20.92 2.42 -9.91
N SER A 214 22.02 2.24 -10.64
CA SER A 214 23.23 1.60 -10.13
C SER A 214 24.06 2.53 -9.26
N ASN A 215 23.95 3.85 -9.46
CA ASN A 215 24.64 4.86 -8.68
C ASN A 215 23.84 6.19 -8.67
N ALA A 216 24.24 7.11 -7.78
CA ALA A 216 23.54 8.38 -7.59
C ALA A 216 23.63 9.35 -8.79
N SER A 217 24.61 9.19 -9.69
CA SER A 217 24.76 10.10 -10.84
C SER A 217 23.68 9.92 -11.92
N GLN A 218 22.94 8.81 -11.86
CA GLN A 218 21.83 8.54 -12.78
C GLN A 218 20.51 9.15 -12.30
N LEU A 219 20.47 9.69 -11.08
CA LEU A 219 19.25 10.25 -10.52
C LEU A 219 18.78 11.46 -11.33
N PRO A 220 17.47 11.55 -11.63
CA PRO A 220 16.86 12.79 -12.12
C PRO A 220 17.05 13.93 -11.11
N LEU A 221 16.92 15.16 -11.59
CA LEU A 221 16.88 16.32 -10.72
C LEU A 221 15.63 16.26 -9.82
N ARG A 222 15.78 16.70 -8.56
CA ARG A 222 14.69 16.86 -7.59
C ARG A 222 13.74 17.99 -8.03
N THR A 223 12.83 17.71 -8.95
CA THR A 223 11.93 18.69 -9.53
C THR A 223 10.53 18.15 -9.70
N ASP A 224 9.54 18.93 -9.27
CA ASP A 224 8.11 18.69 -9.39
C ASP A 224 7.54 19.04 -10.77
N LYS A 225 8.41 19.21 -11.77
CA LYS A 225 7.98 19.47 -13.14
C LYS A 225 6.95 18.44 -13.60
N PRO A 226 5.98 18.84 -14.45
CA PRO A 226 5.03 17.92 -15.04
C PRO A 226 5.75 16.74 -15.69
N TYR A 227 5.29 15.54 -15.35
CA TYR A 227 5.76 14.27 -15.86
C TYR A 227 4.55 13.36 -16.04
N SER A 228 4.55 12.65 -17.16
CA SER A 228 3.60 11.60 -17.51
C SER A 228 4.41 10.37 -17.87
N GLY A 229 4.01 9.23 -17.31
CA GLY A 229 4.68 7.96 -17.51
C GLY A 229 4.56 7.48 -18.94
N MET A 230 5.41 6.53 -19.30
CA MET A 230 5.37 5.91 -20.61
C MET A 230 4.18 4.94 -20.71
N THR A 231 3.26 5.22 -21.63
CA THR A 231 2.19 4.27 -21.95
C THR A 231 2.74 3.12 -22.78
N SER A 232 2.22 1.92 -22.55
CA SER A 232 2.59 0.70 -23.29
C SER A 232 1.47 -0.32 -23.24
N ASP A 233 1.41 -1.19 -24.25
CA ASP A 233 0.49 -2.31 -24.26
C ASP A 233 0.84 -3.28 -23.12
N VAL A 234 -0.02 -3.31 -22.10
CA VAL A 234 0.12 -4.19 -20.95
C VAL A 234 -0.99 -5.23 -20.94
N LYS A 235 -0.61 -6.47 -20.63
CA LYS A 235 -1.61 -7.50 -20.34
C LYS A 235 -2.17 -7.20 -18.96
N PHE A 236 -3.46 -6.92 -18.91
CA PHE A 236 -4.17 -6.69 -17.67
C PHE A 236 -5.20 -7.79 -17.46
N THR A 237 -5.07 -8.46 -16.32
CA THR A 237 -6.09 -9.39 -15.81
C THR A 237 -6.14 -9.16 -14.31
N PHE A 238 -7.27 -8.67 -13.81
CA PHE A 238 -7.50 -8.53 -12.40
C PHE A 238 -8.97 -8.78 -12.11
N ASP A 239 -9.22 -9.49 -11.03
CA ASP A 239 -10.55 -9.79 -10.52
C ASP A 239 -10.43 -9.91 -9.01
N SER A 240 -11.00 -8.94 -8.30
CA SER A 240 -11.06 -8.89 -6.84
C SER A 240 -11.84 -10.08 -6.25
N CYS A 241 -12.68 -10.77 -7.03
CA CYS A 241 -13.51 -11.89 -6.59
C CYS A 241 -12.84 -13.28 -6.66
N GLY A 242 -11.62 -13.42 -7.18
CA GLY A 242 -10.89 -14.69 -7.14
C GLY A 242 -10.73 -15.47 -8.45
N GLY A 243 -10.83 -14.82 -9.61
CA GLY A 243 -9.92 -15.09 -10.73
C GLY A 243 -10.43 -15.98 -11.87
N GLN A 244 -10.78 -15.35 -13.00
CA GLN A 244 -10.22 -15.60 -14.35
C GLN A 244 -10.90 -14.71 -15.42
N ILE A 245 -10.12 -13.75 -15.92
CA ILE A 245 -9.99 -13.22 -17.30
C ILE A 245 -11.27 -12.84 -18.09
N THR A 246 -11.35 -11.55 -18.45
CA THR A 246 -11.66 -11.17 -19.84
C THR A 246 -10.37 -10.66 -20.51
N PRO A 247 -9.95 -11.22 -21.67
CA PRO A 247 -8.87 -10.64 -22.43
C PRO A 247 -9.42 -9.39 -23.09
N GLY A 248 -9.00 -8.22 -22.64
CA GLY A 248 -9.16 -7.01 -23.44
C GLY A 248 -8.28 -7.13 -24.67
N LYS A 249 -8.85 -7.51 -25.81
CA LYS A 249 -8.28 -7.13 -27.10
C LYS A 249 -8.47 -5.61 -27.21
N PHE A 250 -7.37 -4.88 -27.24
CA PHE A 250 -7.37 -3.51 -27.72
C PHE A 250 -7.37 -3.60 -29.25
N ASP A 251 -8.51 -3.30 -29.87
CA ASP A 251 -8.60 -2.92 -31.28
C ASP A 251 -8.23 -1.43 -31.43
#